data_AF-A0A183GVC9-F1
#
_entry.id   AF-A0A183GVC9-F1
#
_cell.length_a   1.000
_cell.length_b   1.000
_cell.length_c   1.000
_cell.angle_alpha   90.00
_cell.angle_beta   90.00
_cell.angle_gamma   90.00
#
_symmetry.space_group_name_H-M   'P 1'
#
loop_
_entity.id
_entity.type
_entity.pdbx_description
1 polymer ?
#
loop_
_entity_poly.entity_id
_entity_poly.type
_entity_poly.pdbx_seq_one_letter_code
_entity_poly.pdbx_strand_id
1 'polypeptide(L)'
;MVTKKKARKNADFKKVKLKVGKKLKKTTTTDTAISTKKIVLVSQLLEKSETSDKPLSYRGLSLDELCKQLGHFNKVDALLGTKQLLTSRPDLIQSHLRTLIPSVARLITDCGHDPALNGQLRSLLRVICCVPSHAITAHFTLLVAHLLHALTHNELGVRNFSFSIVGMLLNTYPRLCSNNAELFTTFLKFLQSSRRPAWNSPHFLEIVETFHAVLISWKSSLRYVFLGLVVRCLSFLLFH
;
A
#
# COMPACT_ATOMS: atom_id res chain seq x y z
N MET A 1 -76.86 41.27 -11.43
CA MET A 1 -75.53 41.26 -10.78
C MET A 1 -75.64 40.86 -9.30
N VAL A 2 -75.62 39.55 -8.94
CA VAL A 2 -75.39 39.09 -7.53
C VAL A 2 -74.65 37.73 -7.47
N THR A 3 -74.21 37.15 -8.59
CA THR A 3 -73.78 35.74 -8.61
C THR A 3 -72.28 35.51 -8.38
N LYS A 4 -71.39 36.45 -8.70
CA LYS A 4 -69.92 36.28 -8.51
C LYS A 4 -69.43 36.48 -7.06
N LYS A 5 -70.11 37.29 -6.24
CA LYS A 5 -69.66 37.62 -4.87
C LYS A 5 -69.91 36.48 -3.87
N LYS A 6 -70.93 35.64 -4.12
CA LYS A 6 -71.27 34.47 -3.29
C LYS A 6 -70.31 33.27 -3.52
N ALA A 7 -69.77 33.11 -4.72
CA ALA A 7 -68.86 32.02 -5.07
C ALA A 7 -67.48 32.14 -4.41
N ARG A 8 -66.96 33.37 -4.20
CA ARG A 8 -65.68 33.60 -3.51
C ARG A 8 -65.74 33.27 -2.01
N LYS A 9 -66.86 33.55 -1.32
CA LYS A 9 -67.02 33.25 0.12
C LYS A 9 -67.11 31.74 0.42
N ASN A 10 -67.46 30.90 -0.55
CA ASN A 10 -67.57 29.45 -0.37
C ASN A 10 -66.30 28.67 -0.78
N ALA A 11 -65.23 29.35 -1.19
CA ALA A 11 -63.98 28.71 -1.57
C ALA A 11 -63.14 28.29 -0.35
N ASP A 12 -63.23 29.06 0.74
CA ASP A 12 -62.36 28.90 1.92
C ASP A 12 -62.70 27.67 2.78
N PHE A 13 -63.93 27.15 2.70
CA PHE A 13 -64.39 26.00 3.50
C PHE A 13 -64.89 24.85 2.63
N LYS A 14 -64.10 24.47 1.62
CA LYS A 14 -64.44 23.36 0.73
C LYS A 14 -64.20 22.02 1.42
N LYS A 15 -65.24 21.47 2.05
CA LYS A 15 -65.23 20.13 2.65
C LYS A 15 -64.90 19.09 1.56
N VAL A 16 -63.80 18.35 1.75
CA VAL A 16 -63.38 17.30 0.81
C VAL A 16 -64.45 16.21 0.79
N LYS A 17 -64.94 15.87 -0.42
CA LYS A 17 -65.92 14.80 -0.61
C LYS A 17 -65.33 13.47 -0.12
N LEU A 18 -66.07 12.79 0.75
CA LEU A 18 -65.72 11.47 1.30
C LEU A 18 -65.68 10.46 0.14
N LYS A 19 -64.48 9.94 -0.16
CA LYS A 19 -64.33 8.80 -1.08
C LYS A 19 -64.33 7.54 -0.24
N VAL A 20 -65.27 6.63 -0.54
CA VAL A 20 -65.46 5.36 0.18
C VAL A 20 -64.14 4.57 0.17
N GLY A 21 -63.73 4.04 1.32
CA GLY A 21 -62.49 3.28 1.49
C GLY A 21 -61.20 4.06 1.82
N LYS A 22 -61.22 5.41 1.82
CA LYS A 22 -60.05 6.23 2.21
C LYS A 22 -60.30 6.98 3.53
N LYS A 23 -59.39 6.85 4.50
CA LYS A 23 -59.44 7.61 5.75
C LYS A 23 -59.22 9.11 5.47
N LEU A 24 -60.15 9.94 5.91
CA LEU A 24 -60.12 11.40 5.72
C LEU A 24 -59.09 12.01 6.69
N LYS A 25 -58.13 12.81 6.18
CA LYS A 25 -57.23 13.58 7.05
C LYS A 25 -58.04 14.70 7.72
N LYS A 26 -58.02 14.75 9.06
CA LYS A 26 -58.65 15.81 9.85
C LYS A 26 -57.89 17.13 9.58
N THR A 27 -58.62 18.19 9.22
CA THR A 27 -58.04 19.47 8.82
C THR A 27 -57.64 20.39 9.97
N THR A 28 -58.07 20.06 11.20
CA THR A 28 -57.84 20.87 12.42
C THR A 28 -56.81 20.26 13.37
N THR A 29 -56.25 19.10 13.04
CA THR A 29 -55.22 18.43 13.84
C THR A 29 -53.85 18.82 13.32
N THR A 30 -53.06 19.43 14.19
CA THR A 30 -51.63 19.67 13.98
C THR A 30 -50.89 18.34 13.96
N ASP A 31 -50.16 18.07 12.89
CA ASP A 31 -49.29 16.90 12.78
C ASP A 31 -48.00 17.15 13.59
N THR A 32 -47.76 16.33 14.61
CA THR A 32 -46.59 16.40 15.50
C THR A 32 -45.49 15.42 15.12
N ALA A 33 -45.58 14.79 13.94
CA ALA A 33 -44.54 13.93 13.40
C ALA A 33 -43.31 14.76 12.95
N ILE A 34 -42.45 15.10 13.91
CA ILE A 34 -41.19 15.80 13.66
C ILE A 34 -40.08 14.76 13.50
N SER A 35 -39.52 14.64 12.30
CA SER A 35 -38.31 13.84 12.06
C SER A 35 -37.08 14.74 12.06
N THR A 36 -36.15 14.51 12.99
CA THR A 36 -34.86 15.20 13.00
C THR A 36 -33.75 14.28 12.52
N LYS A 37 -32.78 14.82 11.78
CA LYS A 37 -31.57 14.10 11.35
C LYS A 37 -30.39 14.65 12.13
N LYS A 38 -29.63 13.77 12.77
CA LYS A 38 -28.38 14.14 13.46
C LYS A 38 -27.30 14.46 12.43
N ILE A 39 -26.68 15.63 12.55
CA ILE A 39 -25.44 15.95 11.84
C ILE A 39 -24.31 15.27 12.60
N VAL A 40 -23.66 14.30 11.96
CA VAL A 40 -22.45 13.67 12.49
C VAL A 40 -21.26 14.42 11.90
N LEU A 41 -20.60 15.22 12.72
CA LEU A 41 -19.33 15.82 12.35
C LEU A 41 -18.28 14.72 12.30
N VAL A 42 -17.64 14.55 11.14
CA VAL A 42 -16.43 13.72 11.04
C VAL A 42 -15.38 14.43 11.90
N SER A 43 -14.92 13.74 12.94
CA SER A 43 -14.01 14.25 13.97
C SER A 43 -12.67 14.67 13.35
N GLN A 44 -12.60 15.92 12.88
CA GLN A 44 -11.43 16.48 12.19
C GLN A 44 -10.43 17.15 13.14
N LEU A 45 -10.79 17.38 14.42
CA LEU A 45 -10.00 18.22 15.33
C LEU A 45 -10.08 17.75 16.80
N LEU A 46 -10.08 16.44 17.06
CA LEU A 46 -9.80 15.98 18.43
C LEU A 46 -8.28 16.03 18.63
N GLU A 47 -7.83 16.75 19.65
CA GLU A 47 -6.46 16.67 20.16
C GLU A 47 -6.18 15.19 20.49
N LYS A 48 -5.37 14.55 19.65
CA LYS A 48 -4.96 13.18 19.91
C LYS A 48 -3.82 13.26 20.92
N SER A 49 -4.10 12.85 22.15
CA SER A 49 -3.05 12.65 23.14
C SER A 49 -2.23 11.43 22.76
N GLU A 50 -0.90 11.59 22.74
CA GLU A 50 0.00 10.46 22.65
C GLU A 50 -0.19 9.58 23.89
N THR A 51 -0.48 8.31 23.66
CA THR A 51 -0.55 7.29 24.71
C THR A 51 0.39 6.16 24.32
N SER A 52 0.86 5.38 25.30
CA SER A 52 1.73 4.23 25.03
C SER A 52 1.13 3.27 23.99
N ASP A 53 -0.20 3.13 23.97
CA ASP A 53 -0.91 2.25 23.04
C ASP A 53 -1.21 2.90 21.67
N LYS A 54 -1.19 4.24 21.59
CA LYS A 54 -1.44 5.00 20.36
C LYS A 54 -0.33 6.03 20.15
N PRO A 55 0.86 5.57 19.74
CA PRO A 55 1.94 6.47 19.43
C PRO A 55 1.59 7.24 18.14
N LEU A 56 1.91 8.53 18.15
CA LEU A 56 1.66 9.42 17.03
C LEU A 56 2.98 9.82 16.39
N SER A 57 2.93 10.14 15.10
CA SER A 57 4.05 10.81 14.43
C SER A 57 4.14 12.27 14.86
N TYR A 58 5.24 12.94 14.49
CA TYR A 58 5.43 14.39 14.66
C TYR A 58 4.26 15.27 14.12
N ARG A 59 3.38 14.71 13.28
CA ARG A 59 2.19 15.37 12.72
C ARG A 59 0.90 15.04 13.48
N GLY A 60 0.97 14.32 14.59
CA GLY A 60 -0.20 13.84 15.34
C GLY A 60 -0.98 12.74 14.62
N LEU A 61 -0.35 12.02 13.68
CA LEU A 61 -1.00 10.96 12.90
C LEU A 61 -0.62 9.57 13.41
N SER A 62 -1.59 8.68 13.50
CA SER A 62 -1.36 7.27 13.85
C SER A 62 -0.77 6.49 12.67
N LEU A 63 -0.21 5.30 12.93
CA LEU A 63 0.37 4.46 11.88
C LEU A 63 -0.65 4.11 10.78
N ASP A 64 -1.90 3.81 11.15
CA ASP A 64 -2.98 3.52 10.20
C ASP A 64 -3.32 4.72 9.30
N GLU A 65 -3.29 5.94 9.86
CA GLU A 65 -3.54 7.16 9.09
C GLU A 65 -2.39 7.45 8.12
N LEU A 66 -1.14 7.25 8.58
CA LEU A 66 0.03 7.36 7.73
C LEU A 66 -0.02 6.32 6.60
N CYS A 67 -0.38 5.06 6.89
CA CYS A 67 -0.54 4.00 5.89
C CYS A 67 -1.60 4.32 4.84
N LYS A 68 -2.67 5.03 5.21
CA LYS A 68 -3.65 5.56 4.26
C LYS A 68 -3.07 6.68 3.42
N GLN A 69 -2.34 7.62 4.02
CA GLN A 69 -1.70 8.75 3.32
C GLN A 69 -0.62 8.31 2.32
N LEU A 70 0.07 7.19 2.56
CA LEU A 70 1.00 6.60 1.58
C LEU A 70 0.33 6.31 0.22
N GLY A 71 -0.99 6.11 0.18
CA GLY A 71 -1.74 5.91 -1.07
C GLY A 71 -2.19 7.19 -1.77
N HIS A 72 -1.91 8.38 -1.23
CA HIS A 72 -2.41 9.68 -1.72
C HIS A 72 -1.28 10.59 -2.23
N PHE A 73 -1.56 11.87 -2.52
CA PHE A 73 -0.57 12.81 -3.07
C PHE A 73 0.57 13.15 -2.09
N ASN A 74 0.31 13.17 -0.78
CA ASN A 74 1.31 13.58 0.24
C ASN A 74 2.17 12.40 0.74
N LYS A 75 2.74 11.63 -0.19
CA LYS A 75 3.49 10.38 0.11
C LYS A 75 4.75 10.64 0.92
N VAL A 76 5.46 11.74 0.63
CA VAL A 76 6.77 12.05 1.24
C VAL A 76 6.65 12.28 2.74
N ASP A 77 5.71 13.14 3.17
CA ASP A 77 5.48 13.39 4.59
C ASP A 77 4.97 12.15 5.33
N ALA A 78 4.14 11.33 4.66
CA ALA A 78 3.66 10.08 5.21
C ALA A 78 4.81 9.06 5.40
N LEU A 79 5.75 8.97 4.46
CA LEU A 79 6.94 8.13 4.59
C LEU A 79 7.83 8.58 5.74
N LEU A 80 8.06 9.90 5.87
CA LEU A 80 8.88 10.45 6.94
C LEU A 80 8.25 10.19 8.31
N GLY A 81 6.95 10.46 8.45
CA GLY A 81 6.20 10.18 9.68
C GLY A 81 6.17 8.69 10.03
N THR A 82 5.98 7.81 9.03
CA THR A 82 5.99 6.35 9.23
C THR A 82 7.37 5.90 9.70
N LYS A 83 8.44 6.34 9.04
CA LYS A 83 9.81 5.99 9.41
C LYS A 83 10.14 6.47 10.82
N GLN A 84 9.80 7.72 11.16
CA GLN A 84 10.03 8.26 12.50
C GLN A 84 9.33 7.41 13.57
N LEU A 85 8.05 7.10 13.36
CA LEU A 85 7.26 6.31 14.30
C LEU A 85 7.85 4.90 14.51
N LEU A 86 8.19 4.19 13.42
CA LEU A 86 8.75 2.84 13.50
C LEU A 86 10.18 2.82 14.04
N THR A 87 10.94 3.91 13.88
CA THR A 87 12.29 4.03 14.46
C THR A 87 12.21 4.26 15.97
N SER A 88 11.24 5.07 16.43
CA SER A 88 10.99 5.32 17.85
C SER A 88 10.35 4.12 18.56
N ARG A 89 9.51 3.36 17.86
CA ARG A 89 8.75 2.21 18.39
C ARG A 89 8.88 0.98 17.47
N PRO A 90 10.02 0.28 17.48
CA PRO A 90 10.26 -0.89 16.62
C PRO A 90 9.34 -2.08 16.94
N ASP A 91 8.77 -2.12 18.15
CA ASP A 91 7.75 -3.08 18.59
C ASP A 91 6.51 -3.09 17.69
N LEU A 92 6.15 -1.94 17.11
CA LEU A 92 4.99 -1.80 16.22
C LEU A 92 5.20 -2.46 14.86
N ILE A 93 6.45 -2.72 14.45
CA ILE A 93 6.72 -3.20 13.09
C ILE A 93 6.09 -4.58 12.93
N GLN A 94 6.36 -5.51 13.85
CA GLN A 94 5.86 -6.89 13.77
C GLN A 94 4.33 -6.95 13.89
N SER A 95 3.73 -6.18 14.79
CA SER A 95 2.27 -6.17 14.99
C SER A 95 1.51 -5.59 13.79
N HIS A 96 2.17 -4.75 12.98
CA HIS A 96 1.52 -4.03 11.88
C HIS A 96 2.06 -4.38 10.49
N LEU A 97 2.84 -5.46 10.33
CA LEU A 97 3.32 -5.93 9.01
C LEU A 97 2.20 -6.12 8.00
N ARG A 98 1.03 -6.61 8.45
CA ARG A 98 -0.16 -6.81 7.61
C ARG A 98 -0.62 -5.52 6.91
N THR A 99 -0.45 -4.37 7.55
CA THR A 99 -0.84 -3.06 7.00
C THR A 99 0.35 -2.38 6.33
N LEU A 100 1.54 -2.44 6.95
CA LEU A 100 2.76 -1.80 6.47
C LEU A 100 3.22 -2.33 5.11
N ILE A 101 3.31 -3.66 4.96
CA ILE A 101 3.88 -4.26 3.74
C ILE A 101 3.06 -3.89 2.50
N PRO A 102 1.72 -4.05 2.46
CA PRO A 102 0.93 -3.62 1.30
C PRO A 102 1.02 -2.11 1.02
N SER A 103 0.99 -1.28 2.07
CA SER A 103 1.06 0.18 1.94
C SER A 103 2.39 0.68 1.39
N VAL A 104 3.50 0.00 1.72
CA VAL A 104 4.84 0.36 1.23
C VAL A 104 5.16 -0.32 -0.09
N ALA A 105 4.73 -1.57 -0.30
CA ALA A 105 5.00 -2.31 -1.52
C ALA A 105 4.37 -1.68 -2.77
N ARG A 106 3.17 -1.11 -2.65
CA ARG A 106 2.52 -0.33 -3.72
C ARG A 106 3.32 0.89 -4.18
N LEU A 107 4.22 1.43 -3.34
CA LEU A 107 5.03 2.59 -3.70
C LEU A 107 6.23 2.23 -4.59
N ILE A 108 6.59 0.94 -4.66
CA ILE A 108 7.71 0.44 -5.45
C ILE A 108 7.47 0.63 -6.95
N THR A 109 6.21 0.64 -7.40
CA THR A 109 5.89 0.88 -8.82
C THR A 109 5.85 2.37 -9.17
N ASP A 110 5.65 3.23 -8.16
CA ASP A 110 5.52 4.68 -8.33
C ASP A 110 6.86 5.40 -8.12
N CYS A 111 7.94 4.67 -7.81
CA CYS A 111 9.23 5.24 -7.42
C CYS A 111 10.17 5.37 -8.64
N GLY A 112 10.34 6.58 -9.17
CA GLY A 112 11.16 6.73 -10.38
C GLY A 112 11.58 8.17 -10.64
N HIS A 113 10.65 9.09 -10.48
CA HIS A 113 10.87 10.50 -10.81
C HIS A 113 11.56 11.31 -9.70
N ASP A 114 11.40 10.91 -8.43
CA ASP A 114 11.89 11.67 -7.28
C ASP A 114 12.95 10.88 -6.47
N PRO A 115 14.24 11.28 -6.53
CA PRO A 115 15.31 10.68 -5.74
C PRO A 115 15.10 10.77 -4.22
N ALA A 116 14.45 11.83 -3.73
CA ALA A 116 14.19 12.01 -2.30
C ALA A 116 13.15 10.98 -1.81
N LEU A 117 12.05 10.82 -2.56
CA LEU A 117 11.06 9.77 -2.32
C LEU A 117 11.71 8.37 -2.30
N ASN A 118 12.57 8.09 -3.29
CA ASN A 118 13.28 6.82 -3.39
C ASN A 118 14.19 6.59 -2.17
N GLY A 119 14.91 7.62 -1.71
CA GLY A 119 15.74 7.56 -0.51
C GLY A 119 14.92 7.23 0.75
N GLN A 120 13.79 7.92 0.94
CA GLN A 120 12.91 7.69 2.10
C GLN A 120 12.25 6.31 2.06
N LEU A 121 11.74 5.90 0.90
CA LEU A 121 11.12 4.58 0.71
C LEU A 121 12.12 3.46 0.99
N ARG A 122 13.35 3.56 0.44
CA ARG A 122 14.42 2.59 0.70
C ARG A 122 14.76 2.53 2.19
N SER A 123 14.87 3.69 2.84
CA SER A 123 15.16 3.74 4.28
C SER A 123 14.04 3.13 5.12
N LEU A 124 12.78 3.37 4.76
CA LEU A 124 11.63 2.79 5.46
C LEU A 124 11.60 1.26 5.28
N LEU A 125 11.81 0.78 4.05
CA LEU A 125 11.88 -0.66 3.77
C LEU A 125 12.99 -1.34 4.58
N ARG A 126 14.15 -0.70 4.76
CA ARG A 126 15.21 -1.24 5.64
C ARG A 126 14.73 -1.38 7.09
N VAL A 127 14.07 -0.36 7.63
CA VAL A 127 13.52 -0.42 9.01
C VAL A 127 12.49 -1.53 9.13
N ILE A 128 11.55 -1.64 8.18
CA ILE A 128 10.52 -2.69 8.19
C ILE A 128 11.16 -4.09 8.07
N CYS A 129 12.21 -4.22 7.25
CA CYS A 129 12.92 -5.49 7.04
C CYS A 129 13.97 -5.78 8.14
N CYS A 130 14.03 -5.04 9.25
CA CYS A 130 14.84 -5.44 10.41
C CYS A 130 14.16 -6.55 11.25
N VAL A 131 12.94 -6.97 10.90
CA VAL A 131 12.22 -8.04 11.59
C VAL A 131 12.81 -9.42 11.30
N PRO A 132 12.67 -10.40 12.22
CA PRO A 132 13.14 -11.76 11.98
C PRO A 132 12.35 -12.42 10.83
N SER A 133 13.00 -13.37 10.15
CA SER A 133 12.47 -14.02 8.95
C SER A 133 11.08 -14.66 9.16
N HIS A 134 10.82 -15.27 10.31
CA HIS A 134 9.54 -15.90 10.61
C HIS A 134 8.38 -14.89 10.66
N ALA A 135 8.62 -13.65 11.09
CA ALA A 135 7.60 -12.62 11.19
C ALA A 135 7.17 -12.09 9.80
N ILE A 136 8.13 -11.90 8.89
CA ILE A 136 7.84 -11.39 7.54
C ILE A 136 7.36 -12.48 6.57
N THR A 137 7.58 -13.76 6.89
CA THR A 137 7.32 -14.90 5.98
C THR A 137 5.91 -14.85 5.35
N ALA A 138 4.87 -14.57 6.13
CA ALA A 138 3.48 -14.51 5.64
C ALA A 138 3.21 -13.35 4.66
N HIS A 139 4.05 -12.31 4.68
CA HIS A 139 3.90 -11.11 3.85
C HIS A 139 4.97 -11.01 2.74
N PHE A 140 5.99 -11.87 2.79
CA PHE A 140 7.14 -11.82 1.90
C PHE A 140 6.76 -12.00 0.43
N THR A 141 5.85 -12.93 0.12
CA THR A 141 5.38 -13.16 -1.26
C THR A 141 4.72 -11.93 -1.87
N LEU A 142 3.97 -11.16 -1.08
CA LEU A 142 3.35 -9.92 -1.56
C LEU A 142 4.41 -8.88 -1.91
N LEU A 143 5.40 -8.70 -1.03
CA LEU A 143 6.50 -7.78 -1.26
C LEU A 143 7.29 -8.16 -2.52
N VAL A 144 7.63 -9.44 -2.67
CA VAL A 144 8.32 -9.97 -3.84
C VAL A 144 7.50 -9.77 -5.11
N ALA A 145 6.18 -10.04 -5.10
CA ALA A 145 5.34 -9.85 -6.27
C ALA A 145 5.37 -8.40 -6.79
N HIS A 146 5.32 -7.40 -5.90
CA HIS A 146 5.48 -6.00 -6.27
C HIS A 146 6.86 -5.69 -6.87
N LEU A 147 7.92 -6.26 -6.31
CA LEU A 147 9.28 -6.11 -6.84
C LEU A 147 9.44 -6.73 -8.23
N LEU A 148 8.94 -7.95 -8.42
CA LEU A 148 9.00 -8.64 -9.71
C LEU A 148 8.22 -7.88 -10.78
N HIS A 149 7.04 -7.36 -10.43
CA HIS A 149 6.28 -6.50 -11.32
C HIS A 149 7.09 -5.23 -11.69
N ALA A 150 7.68 -4.56 -10.71
CA ALA A 150 8.44 -3.33 -10.92
C ALA A 150 9.77 -3.53 -11.68
N LEU A 151 10.37 -4.72 -11.64
CA LEU A 151 11.52 -5.08 -12.50
C LEU A 151 11.15 -5.09 -14.00
N THR A 152 9.88 -5.29 -14.35
CA THR A 152 9.40 -5.26 -15.74
C THR A 152 8.93 -3.88 -16.20
N HIS A 153 8.96 -2.88 -15.31
CA HIS A 153 8.44 -1.54 -15.55
C HIS A 153 9.15 -0.83 -16.72
N ASN A 154 8.44 0.06 -17.43
CA ASN A 154 8.99 0.76 -18.59
C ASN A 154 10.06 1.80 -18.20
N GLU A 155 9.92 2.41 -17.03
CA GLU A 155 10.85 3.41 -16.52
C GLU A 155 12.13 2.76 -15.92
N LEU A 156 13.30 3.25 -16.33
CA LEU A 156 14.58 2.77 -15.82
C LEU A 156 14.75 3.03 -14.31
N GLY A 157 14.28 4.18 -13.81
CA GLY A 157 14.35 4.54 -12.39
C GLY A 157 13.68 3.50 -11.49
N VAL A 158 12.44 3.12 -11.83
CA VAL A 158 11.67 2.08 -11.12
C VAL A 158 12.37 0.73 -11.17
N ARG A 159 12.89 0.31 -12.32
CA ARG A 159 13.62 -0.97 -12.46
C ARG A 159 14.87 -0.99 -11.58
N ASN A 160 15.68 0.06 -11.64
CA ASN A 160 16.92 0.18 -10.85
C ASN A 160 16.63 0.23 -9.35
N PHE A 161 15.57 0.95 -8.95
CA PHE A 161 15.13 0.99 -7.56
C PHE A 161 14.73 -0.41 -7.08
N SER A 162 13.87 -1.09 -7.83
CA SER A 162 13.36 -2.42 -7.49
C SER A 162 14.49 -3.44 -7.42
N PHE A 163 15.43 -3.39 -8.36
CA PHE A 163 16.64 -4.21 -8.35
C PHE A 163 17.48 -3.98 -7.08
N SER A 164 17.68 -2.71 -6.69
CA SER A 164 18.37 -2.36 -5.43
C SER A 164 17.64 -2.92 -4.19
N ILE A 165 16.31 -2.94 -4.17
CA ILE A 165 15.54 -3.53 -3.08
C ILE A 165 15.64 -5.07 -3.09
N VAL A 166 15.64 -5.72 -4.25
CA VAL A 166 15.89 -7.17 -4.34
C VAL A 166 17.25 -7.53 -3.76
N GLY A 167 18.30 -6.77 -4.09
CA GLY A 167 19.62 -6.94 -3.48
C GLY A 167 19.60 -6.84 -1.96
N MET A 168 18.89 -5.85 -1.43
CA MET A 168 18.68 -5.72 0.02
C MET A 168 17.96 -6.94 0.62
N LEU A 169 16.91 -7.46 -0.03
CA LEU A 169 16.21 -8.67 0.46
C LEU A 169 17.07 -9.93 0.39
N LEU A 170 17.92 -10.07 -0.63
CA LEU A 170 18.87 -11.19 -0.74
C LEU A 170 19.86 -11.20 0.43
N ASN A 171 20.33 -10.02 0.85
CA ASN A 171 21.20 -9.87 2.01
C ASN A 171 20.46 -10.10 3.34
N THR A 172 19.25 -9.57 3.50
CA THR A 172 18.50 -9.63 4.76
C THR A 172 17.81 -10.98 4.99
N TYR A 173 17.25 -11.58 3.93
CA TYR A 173 16.44 -12.81 4.00
C TYR A 173 16.87 -13.87 2.97
N PRO A 174 18.14 -14.32 2.97
CA PRO A 174 18.64 -15.24 1.95
C PRO A 174 17.82 -16.53 1.86
N ARG A 175 17.34 -17.06 3.00
CA ARG A 175 16.50 -18.27 3.03
C ARG A 175 15.08 -18.09 2.48
N LEU A 176 14.49 -16.90 2.64
CA LEU A 176 13.16 -16.63 2.08
C LEU A 176 13.26 -16.41 0.57
N CYS A 177 14.31 -15.70 0.13
CA CYS A 177 14.63 -15.54 -1.28
C CYS A 177 14.89 -16.91 -1.92
N SER A 178 15.70 -17.78 -1.31
CA SER A 178 15.97 -19.14 -1.83
C SER A 178 14.72 -19.97 -2.04
N ASN A 179 13.70 -19.81 -1.18
CA ASN A 179 12.47 -20.58 -1.29
C ASN A 179 11.50 -20.05 -2.36
N ASN A 180 11.77 -18.89 -2.96
CA ASN A 180 10.91 -18.27 -3.96
C ASN A 180 11.44 -18.48 -5.39
N ALA A 181 10.99 -19.55 -6.06
CA ALA A 181 11.43 -19.89 -7.43
C ALA A 181 11.10 -18.80 -8.48
N GLU A 182 9.99 -18.07 -8.31
CA GLU A 182 9.60 -16.98 -9.21
C GLU A 182 10.59 -15.82 -9.17
N LEU A 183 11.13 -15.53 -7.99
CA LEU A 183 12.17 -14.51 -7.82
C LEU A 183 13.40 -14.86 -8.66
N PHE A 184 13.90 -16.10 -8.58
CA PHE A 184 15.06 -16.52 -9.36
C PHE A 184 14.81 -16.49 -10.86
N THR A 185 13.70 -17.08 -11.30
CA THR A 185 13.39 -17.17 -12.74
C THR A 185 13.21 -15.77 -13.35
N THR A 186 12.55 -14.86 -12.65
CA THR A 186 12.36 -13.48 -13.09
C THR A 186 13.66 -12.69 -13.06
N PHE A 187 14.48 -12.86 -12.02
CA PHE A 187 15.78 -12.20 -11.93
C PHE A 187 16.72 -12.63 -13.06
N LEU A 188 16.79 -13.93 -13.36
CA LEU A 188 17.59 -14.44 -14.49
C LEU A 188 17.10 -13.88 -15.83
N LYS A 189 15.78 -13.82 -16.06
CA LYS A 189 15.20 -13.19 -17.25
C LYS A 189 15.56 -11.70 -17.33
N PHE A 190 15.53 -10.99 -16.20
CA PHE A 190 15.92 -9.59 -16.11
C PHE A 190 17.40 -9.38 -16.49
N LEU A 191 18.31 -10.22 -15.96
CA LEU A 191 19.73 -10.18 -16.30
C LEU A 191 20.01 -10.48 -17.77
N GLN A 192 19.22 -11.33 -18.41
CA GLN A 192 19.36 -11.64 -19.84
C GLN A 192 18.76 -10.56 -20.75
N SER A 193 17.89 -9.70 -20.20
CA SER A 193 17.23 -8.64 -20.97
C SER A 193 18.16 -7.47 -21.28
N SER A 194 17.84 -6.72 -22.33
CA SER A 194 18.46 -5.42 -22.63
C SER A 194 18.06 -4.31 -21.65
N ARG A 195 17.13 -4.56 -20.72
CA ARG A 195 16.58 -3.58 -19.77
C ARG A 195 17.35 -3.48 -18.46
N ARG A 196 18.39 -4.29 -18.30
CA ARG A 196 19.27 -4.34 -17.13
C ARG A 196 20.12 -3.07 -16.96
N PRO A 197 20.58 -2.77 -15.73
CA PRO A 197 21.61 -1.76 -15.50
C PRO A 197 22.91 -2.09 -16.26
N ALA A 198 23.76 -1.09 -16.45
CA ALA A 198 25.05 -1.29 -17.12
C ALA A 198 25.98 -2.21 -16.30
N TRP A 199 26.70 -3.10 -16.97
CA TRP A 199 27.61 -4.08 -16.36
C TRP A 199 28.79 -3.45 -15.59
N ASN A 200 29.11 -2.20 -15.89
CA ASN A 200 30.16 -1.45 -15.20
C ASN A 200 29.72 -0.86 -13.85
N SER A 201 28.45 -1.02 -13.47
CA SER A 201 27.97 -0.52 -12.18
C SER A 201 28.40 -1.46 -11.05
N PRO A 202 29.21 -1.00 -10.07
CA PRO A 202 29.67 -1.86 -8.98
C PRO A 202 28.52 -2.38 -8.13
N HIS A 203 27.51 -1.53 -7.88
CA HIS A 203 26.29 -1.90 -7.16
C HIS A 203 25.49 -2.98 -7.89
N PHE A 204 25.54 -3.00 -9.23
CA PHE A 204 24.88 -4.05 -10.00
C PHE A 204 25.59 -5.39 -9.83
N LEU A 205 26.91 -5.41 -9.97
CA LEU A 205 27.73 -6.62 -9.82
C LEU A 205 27.61 -7.21 -8.41
N GLU A 206 27.66 -6.37 -7.37
CA GLU A 206 27.48 -6.81 -5.98
C GLU A 206 26.17 -7.58 -5.78
N ILE A 207 25.06 -7.06 -6.31
CA ILE A 207 23.76 -7.74 -6.19
C ILE A 207 23.74 -9.06 -6.97
N VAL A 208 24.38 -9.12 -8.14
CA VAL A 208 24.49 -10.35 -8.92
C VAL A 208 25.33 -11.39 -8.17
N GLU A 209 26.41 -10.98 -7.51
CA GLU A 209 27.23 -11.85 -6.66
C GLU A 209 26.44 -12.36 -5.45
N THR A 210 25.71 -11.49 -4.74
CA THR A 210 24.82 -11.90 -3.64
C THR A 210 23.79 -12.91 -4.13
N PHE A 211 23.15 -12.64 -5.28
CA PHE A 211 22.18 -13.54 -5.88
C PHE A 211 22.79 -14.90 -6.20
N HIS A 212 24.00 -14.92 -6.77
CA HIS A 212 24.73 -16.14 -7.06
C HIS A 212 25.06 -16.95 -5.79
N ALA A 213 25.49 -16.29 -4.71
CA ALA A 213 25.73 -16.94 -3.42
C ALA A 213 24.45 -17.58 -2.85
N VAL A 214 23.33 -16.87 -2.92
CA VAL A 214 22.02 -17.41 -2.49
C VAL A 214 21.58 -18.58 -3.39
N LEU A 215 21.84 -18.50 -4.70
CA LEU A 215 21.53 -19.58 -5.65
C LEU A 215 22.35 -20.85 -5.38
N ILE A 216 23.64 -20.73 -5.07
CA ILE A 216 24.49 -21.88 -4.70
C ILE A 216 23.95 -22.53 -3.43
N SER A 217 23.63 -21.72 -2.41
CA SER A 217 23.02 -22.20 -1.17
C SER A 217 21.71 -22.96 -1.44
N TRP A 218 20.85 -22.41 -2.30
CA TRP A 218 19.63 -23.08 -2.76
C TRP A 218 19.91 -24.42 -3.45
N LYS A 219 20.87 -24.45 -4.39
CA LYS A 219 21.25 -25.64 -5.16
C LYS A 219 21.87 -26.74 -4.29
N SER A 220 22.58 -26.39 -3.22
CA SER A 220 23.07 -27.37 -2.24
C SER A 220 21.94 -28.09 -1.50
N SER A 221 20.76 -27.45 -1.42
CA SER A 221 19.54 -27.97 -0.79
C SER A 221 18.68 -28.82 -1.74
N LEU A 222 18.80 -28.63 -3.06
CA LEU A 222 18.10 -29.40 -4.09
C LEU A 222 19.10 -30.16 -4.99
N ARG A 223 19.34 -31.42 -4.66
CA ARG A 223 19.87 -32.38 -5.64
C ARG A 223 18.83 -32.52 -6.76
N TYR A 224 19.25 -32.15 -7.98
CA TYR A 224 18.58 -32.36 -9.26
C TYR A 224 17.48 -31.35 -9.65
N VAL A 225 17.46 -31.05 -10.95
CA VAL A 225 16.61 -30.10 -11.71
C VAL A 225 17.15 -28.66 -11.75
N PHE A 226 17.41 -28.15 -12.97
CA PHE A 226 17.96 -26.80 -13.33
C PHE A 226 19.49 -26.59 -13.42
N LEU A 227 20.26 -27.59 -13.88
CA LEU A 227 21.68 -27.37 -14.22
C LEU A 227 21.90 -26.55 -15.52
N GLY A 228 20.98 -26.60 -16.49
CA GLY A 228 21.23 -26.08 -17.84
C GLY A 228 21.16 -24.56 -18.01
N LEU A 229 20.26 -23.86 -17.30
CA LEU A 229 20.06 -22.41 -17.48
C LEU A 229 21.10 -21.57 -16.71
N VAL A 230 21.51 -22.07 -15.55
CA VAL A 230 22.46 -21.40 -14.64
C VAL A 230 23.88 -21.44 -15.23
N VAL A 231 24.28 -22.55 -15.86
CA VAL A 231 25.61 -22.68 -16.50
C VAL A 231 25.79 -21.66 -17.63
N ARG A 232 24.76 -21.40 -18.46
CA ARG A 232 24.85 -20.37 -19.52
C ARG A 232 24.99 -18.95 -18.99
N CYS A 233 24.37 -18.62 -17.86
CA CYS A 233 24.53 -17.30 -17.23
C CYS A 233 25.89 -17.17 -16.53
N LEU A 234 26.36 -18.22 -15.84
CA LEU A 234 27.66 -18.23 -15.18
C LEU A 234 28.83 -18.20 -16.17
N SER A 235 28.73 -18.90 -17.30
CA SER A 235 29.74 -18.83 -18.35
C SER A 235 29.81 -17.44 -18.99
N PHE A 236 28.74 -16.65 -18.95
CA PHE A 236 28.74 -15.27 -19.44
C PHE A 236 29.30 -14.28 -18.39
N LEU A 237 29.17 -14.60 -17.10
CA LEU A 237 29.69 -13.81 -15.97
C LEU A 237 31.17 -14.08 -15.65
N LEU A 238 31.70 -15.26 -16.02
CA LEU A 238 33.10 -15.64 -15.77
C LEU A 238 34.06 -15.31 -16.94
N PHE A 239 33.51 -14.94 -18.11
CA PHE A 239 34.30 -14.70 -19.33
C PHE A 239 34.25 -13.25 -19.84
N HIS A 240 33.69 -12.31 -19.07
CA HIS A 240 33.60 -10.91 -19.46
C HIS A 240 33.71 -9.97 -18.26
#